data_AF-A0A2A8SCZ4-F1
#
_entry.id   AF-A0A2A8SCZ4-F1
#
_cell.length_a   1.000
_cell.length_b   1.000
_cell.length_c   1.000
_cell.angle_alpha   90.00
_cell.angle_beta   90.00
_cell.angle_gamma   90.00
#
_symmetry.space_group_name_H-M   'P 1'
#
loop_
_entity.id
_entity.type
_entity.pdbx_description
1 polymer ?
#
loop_
_entity_poly.entity_id
_entity_poly.type
_entity_poly.pdbx_seq_one_letter_code
_entity_poly.pdbx_strand_id
1 'polypeptide(L)'
;MILAELFFKPEIKISHIKELTKVSIVVMEKIYLKISIISGKRVEYSEHSCVFLSVACFLINSYMKVKTLKKLSIIGGPCIMTNQTKEYTLIDFIRDMTWVIERTESDAVRVEEAERLLGELLRTTSWLPPEKRKPSSEGYARYSLYCDPQNRFEIMAFVWKPGQKTSLHDHDGTWGAEGVVTGQIKVTNYLRVEEVSENLVKLKQTDTLIVNQQMTGKLLPPADCHILETEGDQTAITIHVYGKQLRKFRVFESLQKEGIFSARDHYVGYTPKPI
;
A
#
# COMPACT_ATOMS: atom_id res chain seq x y z
N MET A 1 1.65 21.93 28.70
CA MET A 1 0.73 21.87 29.84
C MET A 1 -0.48 21.07 29.39
N ILE A 2 -0.81 20.01 30.16
CA ILE A 2 -1.92 19.03 29.97
C ILE A 2 -1.68 17.92 28.93
N LEU A 3 -1.19 16.78 29.41
CA LEU A 3 -1.74 15.43 29.20
C LEU A 3 -0.87 14.41 29.97
N ALA A 4 -0.78 14.62 31.29
CA ALA A 4 -0.12 13.74 32.23
C ALA A 4 -1.12 13.43 33.35
N GLU A 5 -2.07 12.52 33.12
CA GLU A 5 -2.99 12.10 34.19
C GLU A 5 -3.76 10.78 33.93
N LEU A 6 -3.16 9.80 33.25
CA LEU A 6 -3.84 8.49 33.02
C LEU A 6 -3.12 7.24 33.53
N PHE A 7 -2.04 7.34 34.33
CA PHE A 7 -1.27 6.14 34.72
C PHE A 7 -1.15 5.83 36.22
N PHE A 8 -1.96 6.43 37.08
CA PHE A 8 -2.09 5.99 38.48
C PHE A 8 -3.52 5.55 38.82
N LYS A 9 -3.82 4.27 38.55
CA LYS A 9 -4.79 3.48 39.34
C LYS A 9 -4.20 2.08 39.57
N PRO A 10 -4.30 1.53 40.80
CA PRO A 10 -3.91 0.15 41.08
C PRO A 10 -5.00 -0.82 40.62
N GLU A 11 -4.62 -2.08 40.41
CA GLU A 11 -5.44 -3.22 39.92
C GLU A 11 -5.48 -3.44 38.40
N ILE A 12 -4.31 -3.76 37.82
CA ILE A 12 -4.26 -4.53 36.58
C ILE A 12 -4.54 -5.99 36.94
N LYS A 13 -5.71 -6.50 36.51
CA LYS A 13 -6.05 -7.94 36.64
C LYS A 13 -5.00 -8.82 35.94
N ILE A 14 -4.58 -9.90 36.60
CA ILE A 14 -3.58 -10.89 36.13
C ILE A 14 -3.89 -11.44 34.71
N SER A 15 -5.15 -11.41 34.27
CA SER A 15 -5.55 -11.78 32.92
C SER A 15 -4.97 -10.88 31.83
N HIS A 16 -4.82 -9.57 32.07
CA HIS A 16 -4.24 -8.61 31.10
C HIS A 16 -2.72 -8.73 30.98
N ILE A 17 -2.05 -9.23 32.03
CA ILE A 17 -0.60 -9.46 32.02
C ILE A 17 -0.24 -10.64 31.12
N LYS A 18 -1.08 -11.68 31.03
CA LYS A 18 -0.85 -12.84 30.16
C LYS A 18 -1.00 -12.53 28.66
N GLU A 19 -1.79 -11.52 28.30
CA GLU A 19 -1.95 -11.08 26.92
C GLU A 19 -0.81 -10.17 26.47
N LEU A 20 -0.39 -9.23 27.33
CA LEU A 20 0.76 -8.36 27.06
C LEU A 20 2.08 -9.15 26.97
N THR A 21 2.25 -10.21 27.77
CA THR A 21 3.42 -11.08 27.67
C THR A 21 3.42 -11.93 26.39
N LYS A 22 2.26 -12.43 25.93
CA LYS A 22 2.16 -13.14 24.64
C LYS A 22 2.51 -12.25 23.45
N VAL A 23 2.01 -11.00 23.44
CA VAL A 23 2.34 -10.03 22.38
C VAL A 23 3.84 -9.66 22.43
N SER A 24 4.40 -9.51 23.63
CA SER A 24 5.84 -9.21 23.80
C SER A 24 6.75 -10.36 23.39
N ILE A 25 6.35 -11.61 23.62
CA ILE A 25 7.11 -12.81 23.21
C ILE A 25 7.16 -12.91 21.67
N VAL A 26 6.03 -12.72 20.98
CA VAL A 26 5.97 -12.80 19.51
C VAL A 26 6.80 -11.69 18.85
N VAL A 27 6.83 -10.49 19.42
CA VAL A 27 7.67 -9.38 18.93
C VAL A 27 9.15 -9.67 19.20
N MET A 28 9.50 -10.22 20.36
CA MET A 28 10.88 -10.59 20.69
C MET A 28 11.40 -11.75 19.85
N GLU A 29 10.60 -12.78 19.56
CA GLU A 29 10.97 -13.87 18.66
C GLU A 29 11.28 -13.37 17.25
N LYS A 30 10.50 -12.40 16.74
CA LYS A 30 10.75 -11.78 15.43
C LYS A 30 12.05 -10.96 15.40
N ILE A 31 12.38 -10.29 16.50
CA ILE A 31 13.63 -9.51 16.62
C ILE A 31 14.84 -10.45 16.71
N TYR A 32 14.76 -11.51 17.53
CA TYR A 32 15.83 -12.50 17.69
C TYR A 32 16.08 -13.31 16.43
N LEU A 33 15.03 -13.71 15.70
CA LEU A 33 15.18 -14.38 14.41
C LEU A 33 15.93 -13.50 13.42
N LYS A 34 15.63 -12.19 13.42
CA LYS A 34 16.32 -11.21 12.57
C LYS A 34 17.79 -11.04 12.96
N ILE A 35 18.12 -11.03 14.26
CA ILE A 35 19.49 -10.96 14.77
C ILE A 35 20.28 -12.24 14.47
N SER A 36 19.67 -13.43 14.60
CA SER A 36 20.30 -14.71 14.25
C SER A 36 20.57 -14.83 12.75
N ILE A 37 19.68 -14.31 11.90
CA ILE A 37 19.89 -14.27 10.44
C ILE A 37 21.05 -13.31 10.09
N ILE A 38 21.14 -12.15 10.75
CA ILE A 38 22.21 -11.17 10.49
C ILE A 38 23.57 -11.67 11.02
N SER A 39 23.59 -12.40 12.14
CA SER A 39 24.84 -12.83 12.81
C SER A 39 25.31 -14.24 12.46
N GLY A 40 24.47 -15.05 11.78
CA GLY A 40 24.80 -16.42 11.37
C GLY A 40 24.92 -17.42 12.54
N LYS A 41 24.48 -17.06 13.75
CA LYS A 41 24.52 -17.93 14.94
C LYS A 41 23.14 -18.08 15.57
N ARG A 42 22.81 -19.31 16.01
CA ARG A 42 21.57 -19.60 16.74
C ARG A 42 21.69 -19.07 18.17
N VAL A 43 20.78 -18.20 18.57
CA VAL A 43 20.68 -17.67 19.93
C VAL A 43 19.53 -18.40 20.64
N GLU A 44 19.81 -19.05 21.76
CA GLU A 44 18.80 -19.82 22.54
C GLU A 44 18.24 -19.03 23.72
N TYR A 45 16.99 -19.35 24.08
CA TYR A 45 16.14 -18.62 25.03
C TYR A 45 16.19 -19.24 26.43
N SER A 46 16.22 -18.41 27.50
CA SER A 46 15.89 -18.85 28.86
C SER A 46 15.00 -17.83 29.59
N GLU A 47 13.97 -18.34 30.29
CA GLU A 47 12.86 -17.56 30.86
C GLU A 47 13.27 -16.53 31.93
N HIS A 48 14.48 -16.61 32.49
CA HIS A 48 14.97 -15.66 33.50
C HIS A 48 15.47 -14.32 32.92
N SER A 49 15.44 -14.15 31.59
CA SER A 49 15.97 -12.97 30.89
C SER A 49 15.00 -11.78 30.81
N CYS A 50 13.71 -11.98 31.14
CA CYS A 50 12.65 -11.02 30.82
C CYS A 50 12.59 -9.79 31.75
N VAL A 51 13.18 -9.85 32.95
CA VAL A 51 13.21 -8.70 33.89
C VAL A 51 14.44 -7.82 33.68
N PHE A 52 15.52 -8.33 33.09
CA PHE A 52 16.75 -7.57 32.84
C PHE A 52 16.70 -6.70 31.57
N LEU A 53 15.93 -7.09 30.54
CA LEU A 53 15.86 -6.33 29.29
C LEU A 53 14.95 -5.09 29.34
N SER A 54 13.96 -5.02 30.23
CA SER A 54 13.13 -3.81 30.37
C SER A 54 13.93 -2.65 30.99
N VAL A 55 14.84 -2.95 31.91
CA VAL A 55 15.78 -1.98 32.51
C VAL A 55 16.87 -1.58 31.51
N ALA A 56 17.36 -2.53 30.68
CA ALA A 56 18.37 -2.25 29.65
C ALA A 56 17.85 -1.33 28.53
N CYS A 57 16.60 -1.49 28.07
CA CYS A 57 16.01 -0.61 27.07
C CYS A 57 15.79 0.83 27.57
N PHE A 58 15.53 1.02 28.88
CA PHE A 58 15.42 2.35 29.47
C PHE A 58 16.79 3.02 29.67
N LEU A 59 17.83 2.23 30.01
CA LEU A 59 19.20 2.72 30.13
C LEU A 59 19.84 3.05 28.78
N ILE A 60 19.61 2.25 27.73
CA ILE A 60 20.14 2.52 26.38
C ILE A 60 19.51 3.80 25.77
N ASN A 61 18.23 4.04 26.02
CA ASN A 61 17.54 5.22 25.49
C ASN A 61 17.94 6.52 26.21
N SER A 62 18.35 6.43 27.48
CA SER A 62 18.84 7.57 28.26
C SER A 62 20.35 7.84 28.02
N TYR A 63 21.16 6.80 27.78
CA TYR A 63 22.60 6.94 27.51
C TYR A 63 22.91 7.46 26.10
N MET A 64 22.04 7.17 25.12
CA MET A 64 22.20 7.62 23.72
C MET A 64 21.80 9.09 23.48
N LYS A 65 21.18 9.77 24.46
CA LYS A 65 20.76 11.19 24.33
C LYS A 65 21.75 12.21 24.91
N VAL A 66 22.84 11.78 25.56
CA VAL A 66 23.74 12.71 26.31
C VAL A 66 25.20 12.72 25.82
N LYS A 67 25.60 11.87 24.87
CA LYS A 67 27.02 11.80 24.41
C LYS A 67 27.30 12.34 23.01
N THR A 68 26.48 13.26 22.51
CA THR A 68 26.88 14.13 21.39
C THR A 68 27.30 15.48 21.97
N LEU A 69 28.55 15.58 22.44
CA LEU A 69 29.34 16.81 22.59
C LEU A 69 30.63 16.47 23.36
N LYS A 70 31.71 16.20 22.62
CA LYS A 70 33.03 16.85 22.78
C LYS A 70 34.16 15.96 22.23
N LYS A 71 34.80 16.52 21.20
CA LYS A 71 36.25 16.55 20.96
C LYS A 71 36.90 15.25 20.45
N LEU A 72 37.06 15.19 19.13
CA LEU A 72 38.33 14.73 18.57
C LEU A 72 38.75 15.63 17.41
N SER A 73 40.02 16.00 17.45
CA SER A 73 40.71 17.03 16.68
C SER A 73 40.84 16.71 15.19
N ILE A 74 40.90 17.81 14.44
CA ILE A 74 41.04 17.95 12.99
C ILE A 74 42.32 17.27 12.47
N ILE A 75 42.17 16.35 11.51
CA ILE A 75 43.11 16.19 10.38
C ILE A 75 42.23 16.11 9.13
N GLY A 76 42.32 17.14 8.29
CA GLY A 76 41.38 17.40 7.19
C GLY A 76 41.64 16.59 5.93
N GLY A 77 40.54 16.07 5.38
CA GLY A 77 40.34 15.72 3.98
C GLY A 77 38.81 15.62 3.76
N PRO A 78 38.23 16.17 2.67
CA PRO A 78 36.79 16.11 2.47
C PRO A 78 36.38 14.66 2.17
N CYS A 79 35.93 13.94 3.19
CA CYS A 79 35.23 12.68 3.01
C CYS A 79 33.82 13.01 2.50
N ILE A 80 33.64 12.96 1.18
CA ILE A 80 32.31 13.01 0.57
C ILE A 80 31.62 11.70 0.95
N MET A 81 30.88 11.71 2.06
CA MET A 81 29.95 10.63 2.40
C MET A 81 28.76 10.72 1.45
N THR A 82 28.85 10.08 0.28
CA THR A 82 27.69 9.85 -0.57
C THR A 82 26.80 8.81 0.13
N ASN A 83 25.85 9.25 0.94
CA ASN A 83 24.81 8.36 1.47
C ASN A 83 23.81 8.09 0.33
N GLN A 84 24.20 7.25 -0.62
CA GLN A 84 23.30 6.81 -1.69
C GLN A 84 22.36 5.76 -1.12
N THR A 85 21.20 6.21 -0.63
CA THR A 85 20.07 5.31 -0.37
C THR A 85 19.66 4.70 -1.71
N LYS A 86 19.77 3.38 -1.83
CA LYS A 86 19.34 2.63 -3.01
C LYS A 86 17.88 2.94 -3.31
N GLU A 87 17.58 3.32 -4.55
CA GLU A 87 16.23 3.60 -5.04
C GLU A 87 15.34 2.35 -4.94
N TYR A 88 14.07 2.52 -4.54
CA TYR A 88 13.09 1.43 -4.49
C TYR A 88 12.50 1.21 -5.89
N THR A 89 12.80 0.07 -6.50
CA THR A 89 12.48 -0.20 -7.90
C THR A 89 11.22 -1.05 -8.05
N LEU A 90 10.71 -1.16 -9.29
CA LEU A 90 9.64 -2.11 -9.61
C LEU A 90 10.00 -3.56 -9.24
N ILE A 91 11.28 -3.95 -9.36
CA ILE A 91 11.74 -5.29 -8.97
C ILE A 91 11.66 -5.48 -7.46
N ASP A 92 12.03 -4.47 -6.67
CA ASP A 92 11.88 -4.51 -5.22
C ASP A 92 10.40 -4.59 -4.82
N PHE A 93 9.53 -3.83 -5.48
CA PHE A 93 8.08 -3.89 -5.28
C PHE A 93 7.49 -5.27 -5.60
N ILE A 94 7.85 -5.87 -6.74
CA ILE A 94 7.41 -7.23 -7.11
C ILE A 94 7.86 -8.26 -6.07
N ARG A 95 9.12 -8.18 -5.64
CA ARG A 95 9.67 -9.08 -4.62
C ARG A 95 8.86 -8.93 -3.33
N ASP A 96 8.73 -7.71 -2.81
CA ASP A 96 8.11 -7.46 -1.51
C ASP A 96 6.61 -7.77 -1.53
N MET A 97 5.91 -7.52 -2.65
CA MET A 97 4.54 -7.98 -2.87
C MET A 97 4.45 -9.51 -2.84
N THR A 98 5.38 -10.21 -3.48
CA THR A 98 5.40 -11.68 -3.44
C THR A 98 5.52 -12.20 -2.01
N TRP A 99 6.39 -11.58 -1.19
CA TRP A 99 6.50 -11.89 0.24
C TRP A 99 5.20 -11.61 1.02
N VAL A 100 4.46 -10.55 0.68
CA VAL A 100 3.15 -10.25 1.29
C VAL A 100 2.13 -11.33 0.93
N ILE A 101 2.05 -11.73 -0.33
CA ILE A 101 1.12 -12.77 -0.79
C ILE A 101 1.39 -14.10 -0.09
N GLU A 102 2.65 -14.48 0.08
CA GLU A 102 3.04 -15.77 0.67
C GLU A 102 2.81 -15.87 2.18
N ARG A 103 2.74 -14.74 2.89
CA ARG A 103 2.65 -14.73 4.37
C ARG A 103 1.23 -14.54 4.90
N THR A 104 0.26 -14.21 4.06
CA THR A 104 -1.12 -13.99 4.51
C THR A 104 -2.13 -14.25 3.42
N GLU A 105 -3.28 -14.81 3.83
CA GLU A 105 -4.49 -14.95 3.02
C GLU A 105 -5.51 -13.83 3.28
N SER A 106 -5.20 -12.88 4.18
CA SER A 106 -6.12 -11.78 4.49
C SER A 106 -6.00 -10.66 3.47
N ASP A 107 -7.02 -10.46 2.66
CA ASP A 107 -7.08 -9.37 1.69
C ASP A 107 -7.01 -7.99 2.34
N ALA A 108 -7.53 -7.84 3.57
CA ALA A 108 -7.38 -6.61 4.36
C ALA A 108 -5.91 -6.30 4.68
N VAL A 109 -5.10 -7.32 4.99
CA VAL A 109 -3.66 -7.14 5.23
C VAL A 109 -2.92 -6.91 3.91
N ARG A 110 -3.31 -7.63 2.84
CA ARG A 110 -2.71 -7.48 1.51
C ARG A 110 -2.87 -6.06 0.98
N VAL A 111 -4.07 -5.49 1.09
CA VAL A 111 -4.34 -4.13 0.58
C VAL A 111 -3.58 -3.05 1.34
N GLU A 112 -3.46 -3.17 2.67
CA GLU A 112 -2.69 -2.22 3.49
C GLU A 112 -1.20 -2.25 3.15
N GLU A 113 -0.63 -3.43 2.98
CA GLU A 113 0.78 -3.58 2.62
C GLU A 113 1.04 -3.18 1.16
N ALA A 114 0.11 -3.50 0.25
CA ALA A 114 0.20 -3.09 -1.14
C ALA A 114 0.22 -1.56 -1.27
N GLU A 115 -0.69 -0.86 -0.59
CA GLU A 115 -0.72 0.60 -0.55
C GLU A 115 0.60 1.17 0.01
N ARG A 116 1.08 0.63 1.13
CA ARG A 116 2.32 1.09 1.77
C ARG A 116 3.53 0.90 0.85
N LEU A 117 3.67 -0.27 0.22
CA LEU A 117 4.75 -0.57 -0.71
C LEU A 117 4.64 0.29 -1.99
N LEU A 118 3.42 0.57 -2.44
CA LEU A 118 3.18 1.43 -3.59
C LEU A 118 3.61 2.86 -3.29
N GLY A 119 3.33 3.36 -2.08
CA GLY A 119 3.83 4.66 -1.63
C GLY A 119 5.36 4.77 -1.66
N GLU A 120 6.10 3.70 -1.34
CA GLU A 120 7.56 3.66 -1.49
C GLU A 120 7.99 3.69 -2.95
N LEU A 121 7.33 2.92 -3.83
CA LEU A 121 7.60 2.87 -5.27
C LEU A 121 7.37 4.22 -5.96
N LEU A 122 6.37 4.99 -5.52
CA LEU A 122 6.00 6.27 -6.13
C LEU A 122 6.93 7.44 -5.74
N ARG A 123 7.86 7.26 -4.79
CA ARG A 123 8.82 8.32 -4.40
C ARG A 123 9.74 8.73 -5.54
N THR A 124 10.01 7.81 -6.45
CA THR A 124 10.75 8.06 -7.67
C THR A 124 9.95 7.55 -8.86
N THR A 125 10.26 8.05 -10.05
CA THR A 125 9.55 7.63 -11.26
C THR A 125 10.49 6.98 -12.27
N SER A 126 11.80 7.00 -12.07
CA SER A 126 12.85 6.53 -13.00
C SER A 126 12.67 5.08 -13.44
N TRP A 127 12.09 4.25 -12.58
CA TRP A 127 11.85 2.83 -12.83
C TRP A 127 10.78 2.56 -13.91
N LEU A 128 9.87 3.52 -14.19
CA LEU A 128 8.80 3.32 -15.15
C LEU A 128 9.31 3.52 -16.59
N PRO A 129 9.32 2.49 -17.44
CA PRO A 129 9.90 2.60 -18.79
C PRO A 129 9.19 3.64 -19.67
N PRO A 130 9.91 4.40 -20.52
CA PRO A 130 9.31 5.47 -21.34
C PRO A 130 8.16 5.01 -22.25
N GLU A 131 8.20 3.79 -22.76
CA GLU A 131 7.15 3.21 -23.59
C GLU A 131 5.85 2.94 -22.83
N LYS A 132 5.94 2.74 -21.51
CA LYS A 132 4.81 2.53 -20.59
C LYS A 132 4.23 3.84 -20.06
N ARG A 133 4.73 4.98 -20.56
CA ARG A 133 4.26 6.34 -20.25
C ARG A 133 3.49 6.99 -21.40
N LYS A 134 3.42 6.33 -22.57
CA LYS A 134 2.82 6.90 -23.78
C LYS A 134 1.30 6.75 -23.74
N PRO A 135 0.52 7.80 -24.03
CA PRO A 135 -0.93 7.66 -24.10
C PRO A 135 -1.36 6.88 -25.36
N SER A 136 -2.53 6.27 -25.31
CA SER A 136 -3.16 5.56 -26.45
C SER A 136 -4.08 6.49 -27.27
N SER A 137 -4.37 6.12 -28.51
CA SER A 137 -5.39 6.78 -29.35
C SER A 137 -6.82 6.34 -29.04
N GLU A 138 -7.02 5.14 -28.48
CA GLU A 138 -8.35 4.52 -28.29
C GLU A 138 -8.99 4.77 -26.91
N GLY A 139 -8.25 5.39 -25.98
CA GLY A 139 -8.67 5.57 -24.59
C GLY A 139 -7.49 5.80 -23.67
N TYR A 140 -7.69 5.67 -22.36
CA TYR A 140 -6.56 5.57 -21.43
C TYR A 140 -5.85 4.24 -21.67
N ALA A 141 -4.52 4.26 -21.74
CA ALA A 141 -3.75 3.05 -22.01
C ALA A 141 -3.69 2.18 -20.75
N ARG A 142 -3.69 0.85 -20.93
CA ARG A 142 -3.56 -0.14 -19.84
C ARG A 142 -2.33 -1.00 -20.07
N TYR A 143 -1.19 -0.58 -19.55
CA TYR A 143 0.06 -1.30 -19.76
C TYR A 143 0.34 -2.29 -18.63
N SER A 144 0.46 -3.58 -18.96
CA SER A 144 1.03 -4.54 -18.02
C SER A 144 2.50 -4.21 -17.73
N LEU A 145 2.83 -4.15 -16.44
CA LEU A 145 4.20 -4.05 -15.91
C LEU A 145 4.66 -5.39 -15.37
N TYR A 146 3.76 -6.12 -14.71
CA TYR A 146 4.02 -7.45 -14.17
C TYR A 146 2.71 -8.22 -14.03
N CYS A 147 2.74 -9.53 -14.26
CA CYS A 147 1.67 -10.45 -13.93
C CYS A 147 2.31 -11.65 -13.24
N ASP A 148 1.87 -11.96 -12.03
CA ASP A 148 2.38 -13.12 -11.31
C ASP A 148 2.01 -14.41 -12.07
N PRO A 149 2.95 -15.36 -12.27
CA PRO A 149 2.70 -16.59 -13.02
C PRO A 149 1.59 -17.48 -12.45
N GLN A 150 1.31 -17.37 -11.15
CA GLN A 150 0.22 -18.09 -10.48
C GLN A 150 -1.06 -17.25 -10.40
N ASN A 151 -1.11 -16.10 -11.11
CA ASN A 151 -2.22 -15.16 -11.11
C ASN A 151 -2.58 -14.61 -9.72
N ARG A 152 -1.58 -14.51 -8.81
CA ARG A 152 -1.79 -14.05 -7.42
C ARG A 152 -1.89 -12.53 -7.30
N PHE A 153 -1.26 -11.80 -8.22
CA PHE A 153 -1.41 -10.35 -8.36
C PHE A 153 -0.91 -9.89 -9.73
N GLU A 154 -1.32 -8.69 -10.14
CA GLU A 154 -0.76 -7.99 -11.30
C GLU A 154 -0.38 -6.55 -10.95
N ILE A 155 0.49 -5.95 -11.77
CA ILE A 155 0.86 -4.55 -11.69
C ILE A 155 0.69 -3.92 -13.07
N MET A 156 0.01 -2.79 -13.11
CA MET A 156 -0.26 -2.05 -14.34
C MET A 156 0.08 -0.57 -14.22
N ALA A 157 0.45 0.03 -15.36
CA ALA A 157 0.50 1.47 -15.54
C ALA A 157 -0.66 1.91 -16.43
N PHE A 158 -1.50 2.82 -15.92
CA PHE A 158 -2.54 3.46 -16.71
C PHE A 158 -2.07 4.85 -17.13
N VAL A 159 -2.24 5.17 -18.40
CA VAL A 159 -1.82 6.47 -18.97
C VAL A 159 -3.02 7.17 -19.55
N TRP A 160 -3.32 8.34 -19.01
CA TRP A 160 -4.55 9.08 -19.25
C TRP A 160 -4.25 10.40 -19.96
N LYS A 161 -4.91 10.64 -21.10
CA LYS A 161 -4.94 11.97 -21.71
C LYS A 161 -5.86 12.90 -20.90
N PRO A 162 -5.62 14.23 -20.94
CA PRO A 162 -6.53 15.20 -20.34
C PRO A 162 -7.99 15.00 -20.78
N GLY A 163 -8.91 15.10 -19.82
CA GLY A 163 -10.35 14.91 -20.01
C GLY A 163 -10.82 13.45 -20.06
N GLN A 164 -9.93 12.46 -19.91
CA GLN A 164 -10.34 11.05 -19.84
C GLN A 164 -10.92 10.70 -18.48
N LYS A 165 -11.90 9.81 -18.49
CA LYS A 165 -12.52 9.24 -17.29
C LYS A 165 -12.95 7.80 -17.52
N THR A 166 -13.08 7.05 -16.43
CA THR A 166 -13.72 5.73 -16.43
C THR A 166 -15.24 5.87 -16.35
N SER A 167 -15.95 4.79 -16.66
CA SER A 167 -17.30 4.59 -16.12
C SER A 167 -17.20 4.33 -14.60
N LEU A 168 -18.33 4.43 -13.88
CA LEU A 168 -18.41 3.90 -12.52
C LEU A 168 -18.25 2.37 -12.61
N HIS A 169 -17.32 1.80 -11.87
CA HIS A 169 -16.98 0.37 -11.98
C HIS A 169 -16.48 -0.20 -10.66
N ASP A 170 -16.48 -1.54 -10.55
CA ASP A 170 -15.85 -2.30 -9.47
C ASP A 170 -14.55 -2.98 -9.93
N HIS A 171 -14.03 -3.90 -9.11
CA HIS A 171 -12.82 -4.67 -9.41
C HIS A 171 -13.04 -6.20 -9.39
N ASP A 172 -14.23 -6.68 -9.77
CA ASP A 172 -14.54 -8.12 -9.88
C ASP A 172 -14.14 -8.93 -8.63
N GLY A 173 -14.42 -8.35 -7.46
CA GLY A 173 -14.19 -8.94 -6.15
C GLY A 173 -12.74 -9.01 -5.68
N THR A 174 -11.79 -8.43 -6.42
CA THR A 174 -10.38 -8.40 -6.01
C THR A 174 -10.08 -7.23 -5.07
N TRP A 175 -9.01 -7.36 -4.28
CA TRP A 175 -8.39 -6.24 -3.57
C TRP A 175 -7.37 -5.55 -4.48
N GLY A 176 -7.02 -4.31 -4.16
CA GLY A 176 -5.98 -3.59 -4.88
C GLY A 176 -5.56 -2.29 -4.23
N ALA A 177 -4.47 -1.73 -4.74
CA ALA A 177 -4.04 -0.39 -4.40
C ALA A 177 -3.71 0.38 -5.68
N GLU A 178 -3.93 1.68 -5.64
CA GLU A 178 -3.64 2.58 -6.76
C GLU A 178 -2.88 3.81 -6.28
N GLY A 179 -2.13 4.43 -7.18
CA GLY A 179 -1.44 5.66 -6.84
C GLY A 179 -0.90 6.41 -8.05
N VAL A 180 -0.70 7.71 -7.88
CA VAL A 180 -0.41 8.64 -8.99
C VAL A 180 1.09 8.86 -9.13
N VAL A 181 1.64 8.56 -10.31
CA VAL A 181 3.05 8.83 -10.67
C VAL A 181 3.21 10.25 -11.20
N THR A 182 2.26 10.72 -12.02
CA THR A 182 2.29 12.04 -12.66
C THR A 182 0.86 12.51 -12.92
N GLY A 183 0.66 13.84 -12.95
CA GLY A 183 -0.67 14.44 -13.09
C GLY A 183 -1.49 14.36 -11.80
N GLN A 184 -2.81 14.51 -11.94
CA GLN A 184 -3.79 14.45 -10.86
C GLN A 184 -5.01 13.67 -11.34
N ILE A 185 -5.65 12.94 -10.43
CA ILE A 185 -6.88 12.19 -10.70
C ILE A 185 -7.94 12.63 -9.69
N LYS A 186 -9.11 13.05 -10.19
CA LYS A 186 -10.32 13.15 -9.39
C LYS A 186 -10.94 11.77 -9.24
N VAL A 187 -11.07 11.32 -7.99
CA VAL A 187 -11.69 10.03 -7.65
C VAL A 187 -13.03 10.30 -7.00
N THR A 188 -14.10 9.72 -7.54
CA THR A 188 -15.44 9.74 -6.94
C THR A 188 -15.77 8.34 -6.43
N ASN A 189 -15.82 8.17 -5.11
CA ASN A 189 -16.03 6.86 -4.50
C ASN A 189 -17.50 6.58 -4.22
N TYR A 190 -17.86 5.30 -4.34
CA TYR A 190 -19.17 4.75 -4.06
C TYR A 190 -19.04 3.53 -3.17
N LEU A 191 -19.95 3.41 -2.20
CA LEU A 191 -20.14 2.20 -1.42
C LEU A 191 -21.21 1.33 -2.07
N ARG A 192 -20.94 0.04 -2.23
CA ARG A 192 -21.98 -0.93 -2.57
C ARG A 192 -22.86 -1.21 -1.35
N VAL A 193 -24.13 -0.83 -1.45
CA VAL A 193 -25.09 -0.92 -0.35
C VAL A 193 -25.87 -2.24 -0.42
N GLU A 194 -26.31 -2.63 -1.61
CA GLU A 194 -27.21 -3.78 -1.81
C GLU A 194 -27.12 -4.30 -3.25
N GLU A 195 -27.11 -5.62 -3.44
CA GLU A 195 -27.36 -6.26 -4.73
C GLU A 195 -28.87 -6.52 -4.85
N VAL A 196 -29.55 -5.74 -5.71
CA VAL A 196 -31.00 -5.83 -5.90
C VAL A 196 -31.36 -7.01 -6.79
N SER A 197 -30.56 -7.25 -7.82
CA SER A 197 -30.60 -8.43 -8.70
C SER A 197 -29.26 -8.60 -9.41
N GLU A 198 -29.11 -9.64 -10.24
CA GLU A 198 -27.91 -9.87 -11.05
C GLU A 198 -27.47 -8.65 -11.88
N ASN A 199 -28.40 -7.80 -12.30
CA ASN A 199 -28.12 -6.65 -13.17
C ASN A 199 -28.51 -5.31 -12.54
N LEU A 200 -28.89 -5.29 -11.26
CA LEU A 200 -29.29 -4.08 -10.55
C LEU A 200 -28.61 -4.01 -9.19
N VAL A 201 -27.93 -2.90 -8.93
CA VAL A 201 -27.20 -2.68 -7.67
C VAL A 201 -27.60 -1.33 -7.09
N LYS A 202 -27.59 -1.26 -5.75
CA LYS A 202 -27.70 -0.01 -5.03
C LYS A 202 -26.32 0.49 -4.61
N LEU A 203 -25.92 1.65 -5.12
CA LEU A 203 -24.67 2.32 -4.78
C LEU A 203 -24.96 3.66 -4.12
N LYS A 204 -24.10 4.06 -3.18
CA LYS A 204 -24.15 5.37 -2.53
C LYS A 204 -22.81 6.07 -2.71
N GLN A 205 -22.80 7.25 -3.34
CA GLN A 205 -21.59 8.07 -3.39
C GLN A 205 -21.17 8.46 -1.96
N THR A 206 -19.89 8.28 -1.65
CA THR A 206 -19.33 8.56 -0.32
C THR A 206 -18.59 9.88 -0.30
N ASP A 207 -17.64 10.06 -1.22
CA ASP A 207 -16.80 11.25 -1.30
C ASP A 207 -16.28 11.49 -2.72
N THR A 208 -15.62 12.63 -2.88
CA THR A 208 -14.86 12.98 -4.08
C THR A 208 -13.60 13.69 -3.64
N LEU A 209 -12.46 13.23 -4.13
CA LEU A 209 -11.16 13.79 -3.78
C LEU A 209 -10.26 13.95 -5.01
N ILE A 210 -9.32 14.88 -4.92
CA ILE A 210 -8.22 15.00 -5.87
C ILE A 210 -7.02 14.24 -5.31
N VAL A 211 -6.60 13.20 -6.02
CA VAL A 211 -5.41 12.40 -5.72
C VAL A 211 -4.24 12.99 -6.50
N ASN A 212 -3.27 13.52 -5.76
CA ASN A 212 -2.07 14.14 -6.30
C ASN A 212 -0.96 13.12 -6.50
N GLN A 213 0.12 13.54 -7.16
CA GLN A 213 1.33 12.73 -7.29
C GLN A 213 1.80 12.19 -5.93
N GLN A 214 2.27 10.94 -5.93
CA GLN A 214 2.73 10.18 -4.77
C GLN A 214 1.65 9.83 -3.74
N MET A 215 0.40 10.27 -3.92
CA MET A 215 -0.72 9.80 -3.12
C MET A 215 -1.19 8.44 -3.61
N THR A 216 -1.69 7.64 -2.68
CA THR A 216 -2.22 6.30 -2.90
C THR A 216 -3.65 6.18 -2.41
N GLY A 217 -4.34 5.14 -2.88
CA GLY A 217 -5.67 4.73 -2.43
C GLY A 217 -5.79 3.22 -2.37
N LYS A 218 -6.73 2.74 -1.55
CA LYS A 218 -7.04 1.32 -1.37
C LYS A 218 -8.34 0.96 -2.06
N LEU A 219 -8.39 -0.27 -2.55
CA LEU A 219 -9.55 -0.88 -3.18
C LEU A 219 -9.81 -2.19 -2.46
N LEU A 220 -10.90 -2.26 -1.70
CA LEU A 220 -11.30 -3.47 -1.00
C LEU A 220 -12.84 -3.54 -0.98
N PRO A 221 -13.44 -4.59 -1.55
CA PRO A 221 -14.88 -4.79 -1.49
C PRO A 221 -15.40 -4.76 -0.03
N PRO A 222 -16.57 -4.16 0.23
CA PRO A 222 -17.52 -3.57 -0.72
C PRO A 222 -17.25 -2.09 -1.08
N ALA A 223 -16.10 -1.54 -0.66
CA ALA A 223 -15.70 -0.14 -0.88
C ALA A 223 -14.65 -0.05 -2.01
N ASP A 224 -14.97 -0.63 -3.16
CA ASP A 224 -14.11 -0.70 -4.35
C ASP A 224 -14.76 -0.11 -5.61
N CYS A 225 -15.92 0.55 -5.47
CA CYS A 225 -16.65 1.12 -6.60
C CYS A 225 -16.30 2.60 -6.78
N HIS A 226 -15.81 3.00 -7.96
CA HIS A 226 -15.41 4.41 -8.17
C HIS A 226 -15.41 4.86 -9.64
N ILE A 227 -15.27 6.17 -9.82
CA ILE A 227 -14.94 6.83 -11.08
C ILE A 227 -13.58 7.50 -10.92
N LEU A 228 -12.67 7.26 -11.86
CA LEU A 228 -11.44 8.03 -12.01
C LEU A 228 -11.59 8.99 -13.19
N GLU A 229 -11.21 10.23 -13.00
CA GLU A 229 -11.20 11.26 -14.04
C GLU A 229 -9.89 12.06 -13.93
N THR A 230 -9.23 12.33 -15.06
CA THR A 230 -8.06 13.21 -15.04
C THR A 230 -8.45 14.61 -14.59
N GLU A 231 -7.66 15.20 -13.70
CA GLU A 231 -7.83 16.58 -13.26
C GLU A 231 -6.72 17.46 -13.88
N GLY A 232 -7.12 18.54 -14.55
CA GLY A 232 -6.21 19.48 -15.24
C GLY A 232 -5.93 19.15 -16.71
N ASP A 233 -4.88 19.77 -17.26
CA ASP A 233 -4.50 19.74 -18.68
C ASP A 233 -3.28 18.84 -18.98
N GLN A 234 -2.77 18.13 -17.97
CA GLN A 234 -1.61 17.25 -18.09
C GLN A 234 -2.02 15.79 -18.25
N THR A 235 -1.22 15.03 -18.99
CA THR A 235 -1.31 13.57 -18.97
C THR A 235 -1.09 13.06 -17.55
N ALA A 236 -2.01 12.21 -17.07
CA ALA A 236 -1.85 11.53 -15.80
C ALA A 236 -1.32 10.11 -16.01
N ILE A 237 -0.54 9.62 -15.05
CA ILE A 237 -0.08 8.24 -15.01
C ILE A 237 -0.36 7.70 -13.62
N THR A 238 -1.07 6.56 -13.54
CA THR A 238 -1.35 5.86 -12.30
C THR A 238 -0.82 4.44 -12.34
N ILE A 239 -0.42 3.93 -11.18
CA ILE A 239 0.02 2.56 -10.99
C ILE A 239 -1.03 1.84 -10.17
N HIS A 240 -1.42 0.66 -10.65
CA HIS A 240 -2.44 -0.17 -10.03
C HIS A 240 -1.84 -1.53 -9.74
N VAL A 241 -2.10 -2.04 -8.54
CA VAL A 241 -1.85 -3.44 -8.16
C VAL A 241 -3.18 -4.08 -7.80
N TYR A 242 -3.46 -5.25 -8.36
CA TYR A 242 -4.67 -6.02 -8.10
C TYR A 242 -4.35 -7.44 -7.68
N GLY A 243 -5.18 -8.04 -6.81
CA GLY A 243 -5.02 -9.39 -6.27
C GLY A 243 -5.31 -10.55 -7.23
N LYS A 244 -5.36 -10.26 -8.52
CA LYS A 244 -5.40 -11.19 -9.67
C LYS A 244 -5.27 -10.35 -10.93
N GLN A 245 -5.07 -11.00 -12.07
CA GLN A 245 -5.25 -10.32 -13.35
C GLN A 245 -6.72 -9.90 -13.56
N LEU A 246 -6.95 -8.59 -13.70
CA LEU A 246 -8.26 -7.98 -13.88
C LEU A 246 -8.65 -7.99 -15.37
N ARG A 247 -9.33 -9.05 -15.77
CA ARG A 247 -9.80 -9.28 -17.15
C ARG A 247 -11.21 -8.77 -17.41
N LYS A 248 -12.00 -8.64 -16.35
CA LYS A 248 -13.35 -8.08 -16.37
C LYS A 248 -13.64 -7.38 -15.06
N PHE A 249 -14.63 -6.51 -15.09
CA PHE A 249 -15.27 -5.90 -13.92
C PHE A 249 -16.68 -5.47 -14.31
N ARG A 250 -17.52 -5.14 -13.33
CA ARG A 250 -18.85 -4.59 -13.61
C ARG A 250 -18.74 -3.09 -13.78
N VAL A 251 -19.44 -2.56 -14.77
CA VAL A 251 -19.70 -1.13 -14.91
C VAL A 251 -21.13 -0.83 -14.48
N PHE A 252 -21.33 0.36 -13.92
CA PHE A 252 -22.59 0.79 -13.33
C PHE A 252 -23.11 2.05 -14.02
N GLU A 253 -24.34 1.99 -14.52
CA GLU A 253 -25.00 3.10 -15.21
C GLU A 253 -26.23 3.53 -14.41
N SER A 254 -26.36 4.83 -14.12
CA SER A 254 -27.47 5.33 -13.32
C SER A 254 -28.80 5.17 -14.06
N LEU A 255 -29.80 4.62 -13.37
CA LEU A 255 -31.17 4.50 -13.90
C LEU A 255 -32.05 5.71 -13.57
N GLN A 256 -31.45 6.85 -13.20
CA GLN A 256 -32.14 8.07 -12.75
C GLN A 256 -33.09 7.87 -11.56
N LYS A 257 -33.00 6.71 -10.91
CA LYS A 257 -33.63 6.39 -9.64
C LYS A 257 -32.56 6.47 -8.56
N GLU A 258 -32.87 7.13 -7.45
CA GLU A 258 -31.90 7.43 -6.41
C GLU A 258 -31.16 6.18 -5.94
N GLY A 259 -29.83 6.19 -6.14
CA GLY A 259 -28.92 5.13 -5.72
C GLY A 259 -29.03 3.81 -6.50
N ILE A 260 -29.89 3.69 -7.52
CA ILE A 260 -30.05 2.45 -8.30
C ILE A 260 -29.33 2.54 -9.64
N PHE A 261 -28.50 1.54 -9.91
CA PHE A 261 -27.69 1.44 -11.11
C PHE A 261 -27.95 0.11 -11.80
N SER A 262 -27.97 0.12 -13.14
CA SER A 262 -27.78 -1.11 -13.90
C SER A 262 -26.33 -1.52 -13.81
N ALA A 263 -26.09 -2.82 -13.81
CA ALA A 263 -24.76 -3.41 -13.74
C ALA A 263 -24.56 -4.39 -14.88
N ARG A 264 -23.41 -4.34 -15.53
CA ARG A 264 -23.05 -5.27 -16.60
C ARG A 264 -21.55 -5.55 -16.60
N ASP A 265 -21.19 -6.76 -17.01
CA ASP A 265 -19.78 -7.11 -17.20
C ASP A 265 -19.15 -6.29 -18.33
N HIS A 266 -17.92 -5.85 -18.10
CA HIS A 266 -17.07 -5.17 -19.05
C HIS A 266 -15.72 -5.86 -19.11
N TYR A 267 -15.36 -6.34 -20.30
CA TYR A 267 -14.11 -7.07 -20.52
C TYR A 267 -13.01 -6.12 -20.98
N VAL A 268 -11.83 -6.29 -20.41
CA VAL A 268 -10.68 -5.43 -20.63
C VAL A 268 -9.44 -6.25 -20.97
N GLY A 269 -8.52 -5.62 -21.67
CA GLY A 269 -7.22 -6.18 -22.00
C GLY A 269 -6.12 -5.13 -21.83
N TYR A 270 -4.90 -5.53 -22.20
CA TYR A 270 -3.76 -4.63 -22.20
C TYR A 270 -3.71 -3.78 -23.48
N THR A 271 -2.91 -2.71 -23.41
CA THR A 271 -2.49 -1.89 -24.53
C THR A 271 -1.01 -2.15 -24.85
N PRO A 272 -0.62 -2.37 -26.12
CA PRO A 272 -1.50 -2.79 -27.22
C PRO A 272 -2.15 -4.13 -26.89
N LYS A 273 -3.23 -4.45 -27.61
CA LYS A 273 -3.83 -5.79 -27.51
C LYS A 273 -2.76 -6.84 -27.87
N PRO A 274 -2.67 -7.96 -27.14
CA PRO A 274 -1.82 -9.06 -27.56
C PRO A 274 -2.16 -9.46 -29.01
N ILE A 275 -1.12 -9.68 -29.82
CA ILE A 275 -1.25 -10.16 -31.21
C ILE A 275 -1.74 -11.60 -31.19
#